data_AF-A0A3D1UVN4-F1
#
_entry.id   AF-A0A3D1UVN4-F1
#
_cell.length_a   1.000
_cell.length_b   1.000
_cell.length_c   1.000
_cell.angle_alpha   90.00
_cell.angle_beta   90.00
_cell.angle_gamma   90.00
#
_symmetry.space_group_name_H-M   'P 1'
#
loop_
_entity.id
_entity.type
_entity.pdbx_description
1 polymer ?
#
loop_
_entity_poly.entity_id
_entity_poly.type
_entity_poly.pdbx_seq_one_letter_code
_entity_poly.pdbx_strand_id
1 'polypeptide(L)'
;MANQNEINASKAQLDFICVEPECNGVIKFNLMELAADDFQVLCPKCHRPYAFDTALKTKLNKLKNLILALRDAEPILGDCNVAVTVPAGEVKIPYALLLTRLNTMITLNIGDKKVDFHIWIEPTSANTFR
;
A
#
# COMPACT_ATOMS: atom_id res chain seq x y z
N MET A 1 -22.42 -15.49 17.91
CA MET A 1 -22.53 -14.15 17.29
C MET A 1 -21.15 -13.83 16.71
N ALA A 2 -20.97 -14.08 15.42
CA ALA A 2 -19.71 -13.83 14.74
C ALA A 2 -19.62 -12.32 14.44
N ASN A 3 -18.54 -11.69 14.92
CA ASN A 3 -18.31 -10.26 14.70
C ASN A 3 -18.02 -10.05 13.20
N GLN A 4 -18.99 -9.50 12.49
CA GLN A 4 -18.78 -8.90 11.17
C GLN A 4 -17.98 -7.62 11.37
N ASN A 5 -16.81 -7.52 10.72
CA ASN A 5 -15.91 -6.35 10.60
C ASN A 5 -14.47 -6.54 11.11
N GLU A 6 -13.91 -7.75 11.07
CA GLU A 6 -12.48 -7.87 10.77
C GLU A 6 -12.32 -7.82 9.24
N ILE A 7 -12.37 -6.59 8.69
CA ILE A 7 -11.74 -6.34 7.39
C ILE A 7 -10.29 -6.80 7.59
N ASN A 8 -9.88 -7.91 6.96
CA ASN A 8 -8.55 -8.51 7.08
C ASN A 8 -7.46 -7.46 6.79
N ALA A 9 -7.04 -6.74 7.83
CA ALA A 9 -6.00 -5.71 7.81
C ALA A 9 -4.60 -6.34 7.62
N SER A 10 -4.53 -7.66 7.59
CA SER A 10 -3.34 -8.51 7.55
C SER A 10 -2.52 -8.45 6.25
N LYS A 11 -2.79 -7.54 5.30
CA LYS A 11 -2.36 -7.72 3.89
C LYS A 11 -1.80 -6.48 3.16
N ALA A 12 -1.41 -5.41 3.85
CA ALA A 12 -0.74 -4.27 3.21
C ALA A 12 0.75 -4.26 3.61
N GLN A 13 1.55 -5.08 2.92
CA GLN A 13 2.99 -5.14 3.19
C GLN A 13 3.72 -4.05 2.43
N LEU A 14 4.60 -3.36 3.15
CA LEU A 14 5.59 -2.44 2.61
C LEU A 14 6.97 -3.08 2.73
N ASP A 15 7.78 -2.91 1.69
CA ASP A 15 9.19 -3.21 1.77
C ASP A 15 10.07 -2.09 1.25
N PHE A 16 11.30 -2.06 1.75
CA PHE A 16 12.37 -1.21 1.23
C PHE A 16 13.73 -1.84 1.49
N ILE A 17 14.72 -1.44 0.70
CA ILE A 17 16.12 -1.88 0.87
C ILE A 17 16.76 -1.04 1.98
N CYS A 18 17.45 -1.70 2.90
CA CYS A 18 18.23 -1.06 3.95
C CYS A 18 19.17 0.01 3.36
N VAL A 19 19.18 1.21 3.96
CA VAL A 19 19.94 2.36 3.42
C VAL A 19 21.43 2.33 3.81
N GLU A 20 21.79 1.42 4.72
CA GLU A 20 23.15 1.26 5.23
C GLU A 20 24.11 0.77 4.15
N PRO A 21 25.32 1.37 4.05
CA PRO A 21 26.36 0.86 3.17
C PRO A 21 26.60 -0.63 3.40
N GLU A 22 26.71 -1.40 2.31
CA GLU A 22 26.98 -2.86 2.32
C GLU A 22 25.85 -3.75 2.90
N CYS A 23 24.73 -3.16 3.33
CA CYS A 23 23.58 -3.90 3.81
C CYS A 23 22.47 -4.00 2.75
N ASN A 24 22.42 -5.13 2.04
CA ASN A 24 21.33 -5.42 1.08
C ASN A 24 20.12 -6.11 1.74
N GLY A 25 19.86 -5.81 3.02
CA GLY A 25 18.72 -6.38 3.74
C GLY A 25 17.40 -5.78 3.24
N VAL A 26 16.39 -6.62 3.01
CA VAL A 26 15.03 -6.18 2.71
C VAL A 26 14.26 -6.05 4.01
N ILE A 27 13.83 -4.82 4.32
CA ILE A 27 13.03 -4.50 5.49
C ILE A 27 11.57 -4.61 5.09
N LYS A 28 10.78 -5.40 5.83
CA LYS A 28 9.36 -5.62 5.55
C LYS A 28 8.54 -5.33 6.80
N PHE A 29 7.43 -4.64 6.63
CA PHE A 29 6.48 -4.39 7.73
C PHE A 29 5.06 -4.22 7.20
N ASN A 30 4.07 -4.43 8.07
CA ASN A 30 2.67 -4.19 7.72
C ASN A 30 2.32 -2.72 7.94
N LEU A 31 1.78 -2.07 6.91
CA LEU A 31 1.36 -0.67 6.96
C LEU A 31 0.26 -0.42 8.02
N MET A 32 -0.51 -1.45 8.38
CA MET A 32 -1.56 -1.33 9.41
C MET A 32 -0.99 -1.16 10.82
N GLU A 33 0.26 -1.57 11.05
CA GLU A 33 0.95 -1.47 12.35
C GLU A 33 1.57 -0.07 12.59
N LEU A 34 1.53 0.80 11.58
CA LEU A 34 2.11 2.15 11.63
C LEU A 34 1.42 3.09 12.65
N ALA A 35 0.26 2.70 13.19
CA ALA A 35 -0.51 3.53 14.12
C ALA A 35 0.10 3.60 15.54
N ALA A 36 1.10 2.76 15.86
CA ALA A 36 1.77 2.80 17.15
C ALA A 36 2.73 4.00 17.24
N ASP A 37 2.65 4.76 18.33
CA ASP A 37 3.49 5.95 18.55
C ASP A 37 4.99 5.61 18.57
N ASP A 38 5.32 4.42 19.08
CA ASP A 38 6.67 3.85 19.19
C ASP A 38 7.06 2.94 18.02
N PHE A 39 6.31 2.98 16.91
CA PHE A 39 6.60 2.12 15.76
C PHE A 39 8.03 2.35 15.24
N GLN A 40 8.84 1.28 15.35
CA GLN A 40 10.19 1.19 14.81
C GLN A 40 10.33 -0.12 14.04
N VAL A 41 11.09 -0.06 12.96
CA VAL A 41 11.40 -1.26 12.17
C VAL A 41 12.90 -1.53 12.25
N LEU A 42 13.26 -2.78 12.51
CA LEU A 42 14.64 -3.21 12.52
C LEU A 42 15.01 -3.86 11.19
N CYS A 43 16.21 -3.57 10.69
CA CYS A 43 16.74 -4.35 9.57
C CYS A 43 17.02 -5.78 10.01
N PRO A 44 16.49 -6.81 9.33
CA PRO A 44 16.76 -8.20 9.72
C PRO A 44 18.22 -8.63 9.51
N LYS A 45 19.00 -7.89 8.70
CA LYS A 45 20.40 -8.20 8.39
C LYS A 45 21.38 -7.47 9.32
N CYS A 46 21.29 -6.14 9.39
CA CYS A 46 22.23 -5.34 10.19
C CYS A 46 21.66 -4.90 11.55
N HIS A 47 20.42 -5.26 11.88
CA HIS A 47 19.73 -4.90 13.12
C HIS A 47 19.61 -3.39 13.39
N ARG A 48 19.91 -2.54 12.40
CA ARG A 48 19.78 -1.10 12.56
C ARG A 48 18.31 -0.71 12.71
N PRO A 49 17.96 0.11 13.72
CA PRO A 49 16.62 0.64 13.87
C PRO A 49 16.33 1.77 12.88
N TYR A 50 15.10 1.79 12.38
CA TYR A 50 14.54 2.85 11.56
C TYR A 50 13.40 3.52 12.31
N ALA A 51 13.55 4.81 12.56
CA ALA A 51 12.47 5.68 13.03
C ALA A 51 11.99 6.53 11.86
N PHE A 52 10.68 6.51 11.60
CA PHE A 52 10.07 7.33 10.56
C PHE A 52 9.65 8.68 11.14
N ASP A 53 10.01 9.76 10.45
CA ASP A 53 9.61 11.10 10.82
C ASP A 53 8.10 11.32 10.63
N THR A 54 7.59 12.42 11.19
CA THR A 54 6.16 12.77 11.12
C THR A 54 5.67 12.95 9.68
N ALA A 55 6.52 13.47 8.78
CA ALA A 55 6.14 13.71 7.39
C ALA A 55 5.92 12.39 6.64
N LEU A 56 6.81 11.41 6.82
CA LEU A 56 6.74 10.07 6.28
C LEU A 56 5.57 9.30 6.90
N LYS A 57 5.43 9.31 8.23
CA LYS A 57 4.28 8.71 8.93
C LYS A 57 2.95 9.26 8.41
N THR A 58 2.88 10.56 8.12
CA THR A 58 1.68 11.18 7.53
C THR A 58 1.37 10.64 6.13
N LYS A 59 2.38 10.51 5.26
CA LYS A 59 2.20 9.96 3.91
C LYS A 59 1.75 8.49 3.95
N LEU A 60 2.41 7.68 4.77
CA LEU A 60 2.08 6.28 4.95
C LEU A 60 0.67 6.09 5.54
N ASN A 61 0.25 6.92 6.49
CA ASN A 61 -1.13 6.90 7.00
C ASN A 61 -2.18 7.29 5.93
N LYS A 62 -1.89 8.27 5.07
CA LYS A 62 -2.78 8.60 3.94
C LYS A 62 -2.95 7.41 3.00
N LEU A 63 -1.85 6.72 2.69
CA LEU A 63 -1.88 5.51 1.89
C LEU A 63 -2.70 4.40 2.57
N LYS A 64 -2.50 4.18 3.87
CA LYS A 64 -3.28 3.23 4.67
C LYS A 64 -4.78 3.49 4.51
N ASN A 65 -5.19 4.75 4.68
CA ASN A 65 -6.59 5.15 4.58
C ASN A 65 -7.15 4.96 3.16
N LEU A 66 -6.35 5.19 2.12
CA LEU A 66 -6.74 4.92 0.74
C LEU A 66 -7.01 3.42 0.51
N ILE A 67 -6.15 2.54 1.01
CA ILE A 67 -6.33 1.08 0.90
C ILE A 67 -7.62 0.64 1.62
N LEU A 68 -7.88 1.19 2.80
CA LEU A 68 -9.11 0.89 3.55
C LEU A 68 -10.36 1.37 2.79
N ALA A 69 -10.33 2.58 2.23
CA ALA A 69 -11.43 3.11 1.43
C ALA A 69 -11.69 2.29 0.15
N LEU A 70 -10.64 1.82 -0.53
CA LEU A 70 -10.79 0.94 -1.71
C LEU A 70 -11.42 -0.41 -1.35
N ARG A 71 -11.05 -0.99 -0.20
CA ARG A 71 -11.65 -2.25 0.28
C ARG A 71 -13.11 -2.07 0.67
N ASP A 72 -13.43 -0.98 1.35
CA ASP A 72 -14.81 -0.63 1.70
C ASP A 72 -15.68 -0.43 0.45
N ALA A 73 -15.11 0.19 -0.59
CA ALA A 73 -15.77 0.40 -1.87
C ALA A 73 -15.79 -0.85 -2.79
N GLU A 74 -15.18 -1.98 -2.42
CA GLU A 74 -15.11 -3.20 -3.26
C GLU A 74 -16.46 -3.60 -3.88
N PRO A 75 -17.60 -3.57 -3.16
CA PRO A 75 -18.90 -3.94 -3.72
C PRO A 75 -19.34 -3.08 -4.91
N ILE A 76 -18.93 -1.81 -4.96
CA ILE A 76 -19.30 -0.87 -6.04
C ILE A 76 -18.21 -0.76 -7.10
N LEU A 77 -16.94 -1.00 -6.76
CA LEU A 77 -15.82 -0.83 -7.68
C LEU A 77 -15.85 -1.83 -8.85
N GLY A 78 -16.55 -2.97 -8.70
CA GLY A 78 -16.87 -3.88 -9.80
C GLY A 78 -17.78 -3.26 -10.87
N ASP A 79 -18.71 -2.41 -10.45
CA ASP A 79 -19.71 -1.79 -11.33
C ASP A 79 -19.31 -0.36 -11.77
N CYS A 80 -18.32 0.24 -11.10
CA CYS A 80 -17.85 1.58 -11.40
C CYS A 80 -16.84 1.59 -12.56
N ASN A 81 -16.99 2.58 -13.44
CA ASN A 81 -16.04 2.84 -14.53
C ASN A 81 -15.65 4.33 -14.54
N VAL A 82 -14.40 4.61 -14.88
CA VAL A 82 -13.98 5.95 -15.34
C VAL A 82 -14.19 6.01 -16.84
N ALA A 83 -15.03 6.91 -17.30
CA ALA A 83 -15.20 7.18 -18.73
C ALA A 83 -14.27 8.31 -19.17
N VAL A 84 -13.53 8.09 -20.24
CA VAL A 84 -12.68 9.08 -20.91
C VAL A 84 -13.22 9.29 -22.31
N THR A 85 -13.72 10.49 -22.58
CA THR A 85 -14.16 10.88 -23.91
C THR A 85 -12.97 11.31 -24.76
N VAL A 86 -12.79 10.68 -25.91
CA VAL A 86 -11.81 11.02 -26.94
C VAL A 86 -12.53 11.32 -28.27
N PRO A 87 -11.89 11.98 -29.25
CA PRO A 87 -12.51 12.23 -30.55
C PRO A 87 -13.00 10.97 -31.28
N ALA A 88 -12.39 9.81 -31.00
CA ALA A 88 -12.75 8.51 -31.55
C ALA A 88 -13.88 7.80 -30.78
N GLY A 89 -14.40 8.37 -29.69
CA GLY A 89 -15.47 7.77 -28.88
C GLY A 89 -15.20 7.82 -27.37
N GLU A 90 -15.93 7.01 -26.60
CA GLU A 90 -15.76 6.92 -25.15
C GLU A 90 -15.02 5.62 -24.78
N VAL A 91 -13.97 5.76 -23.97
CA VAL A 91 -13.24 4.62 -23.39
C VAL A 91 -13.62 4.50 -21.92
N LYS A 92 -14.14 3.34 -21.50
CA LYS A 92 -14.46 3.05 -20.10
C LYS A 92 -13.36 2.18 -19.49
N ILE A 93 -12.83 2.65 -18.37
CA ILE A 93 -11.78 1.97 -17.60
C ILE A 93 -12.42 1.49 -16.29
N PRO A 94 -12.54 0.17 -16.06
CA PRO A 94 -13.13 -0.37 -14.84
C PRO A 94 -12.31 -0.01 -13.60
N TYR A 95 -12.98 0.46 -12.55
CA TYR A 95 -12.35 0.75 -11.26
C TYR A 95 -11.81 -0.52 -10.58
N ALA A 96 -12.37 -1.71 -10.89
CA ALA A 96 -11.87 -3.00 -10.42
C ALA A 96 -10.39 -3.26 -10.76
N LEU A 97 -9.81 -2.57 -11.75
CA LEU A 97 -8.37 -2.62 -12.02
C LEU A 97 -7.53 -2.12 -10.82
N LEU A 98 -8.06 -1.18 -10.04
CA LEU A 98 -7.44 -0.70 -8.80
C LEU A 98 -7.44 -1.75 -7.67
N LEU A 99 -8.25 -2.81 -7.76
CA LEU A 99 -8.29 -3.87 -6.74
C LEU A 99 -7.24 -4.97 -6.97
N THR A 100 -6.73 -5.09 -8.20
CA THR A 100 -5.96 -6.28 -8.62
C THR A 100 -4.61 -5.98 -9.23
N ARG A 101 -4.36 -4.74 -9.67
CA ARG A 101 -3.11 -4.32 -10.33
C ARG A 101 -2.52 -3.05 -9.73
N LEU A 102 -2.92 -2.69 -8.51
CA LEU A 102 -2.39 -1.54 -7.80
C LEU A 102 -0.97 -1.84 -7.29
N ASN A 103 -0.02 -1.95 -8.20
CA ASN A 103 1.41 -1.94 -7.91
C ASN A 103 1.78 -0.50 -7.52
N THR A 104 1.36 -0.07 -6.34
CA THR A 104 1.63 1.29 -5.89
C THR A 104 3.09 1.37 -5.50
N MET A 105 3.80 2.29 -6.13
CA MET A 105 5.17 2.61 -5.83
C MET A 105 5.20 4.04 -5.30
N ILE A 106 5.82 4.23 -4.13
CA ILE A 106 6.07 5.57 -3.60
C ILE A 106 7.58 5.78 -3.56
N THR A 107 8.07 6.70 -4.38
CA THR A 107 9.45 7.17 -4.31
C THR A 107 9.56 8.30 -3.29
N LEU A 108 10.38 8.12 -2.27
CA LEU A 108 10.65 9.12 -1.24
C LEU A 108 12.15 9.44 -1.21
N ASN A 109 12.47 10.71 -0.96
CA ASN A 109 13.84 11.11 -0.64
C ASN A 109 14.06 10.92 0.86
N ILE A 110 14.99 10.04 1.23
CA ILE A 110 15.44 9.82 2.61
C ILE A 110 16.90 10.26 2.67
N GLY A 111 17.17 11.43 3.26
CA GLY A 111 18.46 12.11 3.13
C GLY A 111 18.75 12.44 1.66
N ASP A 112 19.93 12.06 1.17
CA ASP A 112 20.35 12.24 -0.23
C ASP A 112 20.00 11.06 -1.15
N LYS A 113 19.22 10.08 -0.67
CA LYS A 113 18.88 8.86 -1.42
C LYS A 113 17.40 8.80 -1.78
N LYS A 114 17.11 8.41 -3.03
CA LYS A 114 15.77 8.00 -3.46
C LYS A 114 15.52 6.56 -3.01
N VAL A 115 14.40 6.35 -2.33
CA VAL A 115 13.96 5.04 -1.86
C VAL A 115 12.58 4.78 -2.43
N ASP A 116 12.46 3.68 -3.18
CA ASP A 116 11.19 3.21 -3.72
C ASP A 116 10.58 2.20 -2.74
N PHE A 117 9.40 2.54 -2.24
CA PHE A 117 8.57 1.64 -1.44
C PHE A 117 7.59 0.93 -2.36
N HIS A 118 7.64 -0.40 -2.36
CA HIS A 118 6.69 -1.22 -3.09
C HIS A 118 5.56 -1.63 -2.15
N ILE A 119 4.32 -1.41 -2.59
CA ILE A 119 3.13 -1.78 -1.83
C ILE A 119 2.52 -2.99 -2.51
N TRP A 120 2.54 -4.12 -1.82
CA TRP A 120 1.87 -5.33 -2.25
C TRP A 120 0.52 -5.42 -1.57
N ILE A 121 -0.54 -5.33 -2.37
CA ILE A 121 -1.93 -5.54 -1.95
C ILE A 121 -2.38 -6.87 -2.56
N GLU A 122 -2.57 -7.89 -1.73
CA GLU A 122 -3.20 -9.12 -2.21
C GLU A 122 -4.68 -8.88 -2.54
N PRO A 123 -5.20 -9.43 -3.65
CA PRO A 123 -6.62 -9.39 -3.97
C PRO A 123 -7.46 -10.00 -2.84
N THR A 124 -8.59 -9.38 -2.54
CA THR A 124 -9.55 -9.86 -1.53
C THR A 124 -10.29 -11.12 -1.97
N SER A 125 -10.38 -11.41 -3.27
CA SER A 125 -10.88 -12.69 -3.78
C SER A 125 -10.32 -13.06 -5.16
N ALA A 126 -10.33 -14.36 -5.49
CA ALA A 126 -10.01 -14.85 -6.84
C ALA A 126 -11.14 -14.61 -7.87
N ASN A 127 -12.33 -14.20 -7.40
CA ASN A 127 -13.56 -14.04 -8.18
C ASN A 127 -13.93 -12.56 -8.41
N THR A 128 -13.02 -11.62 -8.18
CA THR A 128 -13.23 -10.17 -8.41
C THR A 128 -13.42 -9.84 -9.92
N PHE A 129 -13.38 -10.84 -10.80
CA PHE A 129 -13.71 -10.74 -12.21
C PHE A 129 -14.89 -11.65 -12.53
N ARG A 130 -16.08 -11.07 -12.62
CA ARG A 130 -17.21 -11.60 -13.38
C ARG A 130 -17.63 -10.56 -14.40
#